data_AF-A0A321L4A7-F1
#
_entry.id   AF-A0A321L4A7-F1
#
_cell.length_a   1.000
_cell.length_b   1.000
_cell.length_c   1.000
_cell.angle_alpha   90.00
_cell.angle_beta   90.00
_cell.angle_gamma   90.00
#
_symmetry.space_group_name_H-M   'P 1'
#
loop_
_entity.id
_entity.type
_entity.pdbx_description
1 polymer ?
#
loop_
_entity_poly.entity_id
_entity_poly.type
_entity_poly.pdbx_seq_one_letter_code
_entity_poly.pdbx_strand_id
1 'polypeptide(L)'
;MRWSNYFIPTLREDPADAEVASHRLLVRAGYIRQLTSGVYSLLPLAQRVRLKVMQIIREEMNRIGGQEYLLPTIHPAEIWKETGRWDVMGDNMFRLRDRKGADMALGMTHEEIVASIARNAINSYRQLPQIWYQIHTKFRDEARPKSGLLRVREFTMKDAYSLDVDRAGLDKSFDDHFKAYCTIFTRCGLKYVPVQASSGSMGGSESTEFMLRTDADEDHIAVCEKCGYSANVEARVSTLKVVIVIATADQTLRIRGLIIRTL
;
A
#
# COMPACT_ATOMS: atom_id res chain seq x y z
N MET A 1 14.43 -30.75 2.52
CA MET A 1 13.56 -31.25 3.62
C MET A 1 12.60 -32.29 3.06
N ARG A 2 12.41 -33.40 3.77
CA ARG A 2 11.41 -34.43 3.42
C ARG A 2 10.03 -34.01 3.93
N TRP A 3 8.96 -34.43 3.26
CA TRP A 3 7.58 -34.12 3.63
C TRP A 3 7.25 -34.55 5.06
N SER A 4 7.68 -35.75 5.46
CA SER A 4 7.43 -36.35 6.79
C SER A 4 7.90 -35.50 7.97
N ASN A 5 8.85 -34.58 7.75
CA ASN A 5 9.44 -33.76 8.79
C ASN A 5 8.97 -32.29 8.69
N TYR A 6 8.04 -32.00 7.78
CA TYR A 6 7.55 -30.65 7.54
C TYR A 6 6.11 -30.51 8.01
N PHE A 7 5.81 -29.42 8.71
CA PHE A 7 4.45 -29.13 9.16
C PHE A 7 3.65 -28.47 8.03
N ILE A 8 2.78 -29.26 7.38
CA ILE A 8 1.89 -28.82 6.30
C ILE A 8 0.48 -29.34 6.58
N PRO A 9 -0.32 -28.61 7.39
CA PRO A 9 -1.66 -29.06 7.76
C PRO A 9 -2.63 -28.79 6.61
N THR A 10 -2.68 -29.68 5.61
CA THR A 10 -3.62 -29.53 4.49
C THR A 10 -5.06 -29.81 4.92
N LEU A 11 -6.03 -29.13 4.30
CA LEU A 11 -7.46 -29.38 4.52
C LEU A 11 -8.11 -29.98 3.27
N ARG A 12 -9.04 -30.93 3.49
CA ARG A 12 -9.81 -31.56 2.41
C ARG A 12 -10.80 -30.60 1.78
N GLU A 13 -11.55 -29.88 2.61
CA GLU A 13 -12.64 -29.00 2.24
C GLU A 13 -12.24 -27.52 2.30
N ASP A 14 -13.00 -26.68 1.59
CA ASP A 14 -12.85 -25.22 1.67
C ASP A 14 -13.30 -24.74 3.06
N PRO A 15 -12.53 -23.85 3.72
CA PRO A 15 -12.96 -23.23 4.97
C PRO A 15 -14.17 -22.31 4.71
N ALA A 16 -15.14 -22.34 5.62
CA ALA A 16 -16.46 -21.72 5.43
C ALA A 16 -16.42 -20.19 5.34
N ASP A 17 -15.39 -19.57 5.91
CA ASP A 17 -15.16 -18.13 6.05
C ASP A 17 -14.28 -17.53 4.94
N ALA A 18 -13.84 -18.34 3.97
CA ALA A 18 -12.99 -17.88 2.88
C ALA A 18 -13.74 -17.70 1.57
N GLU A 19 -13.99 -16.45 1.20
CA GLU A 19 -14.73 -16.09 -0.02
C GLU A 19 -13.83 -16.15 -1.27
N VAL A 20 -12.66 -15.51 -1.21
CA VAL A 20 -11.76 -15.39 -2.35
C VAL A 20 -10.88 -16.64 -2.55
N ALA A 21 -10.56 -16.95 -3.80
CA ALA A 21 -9.82 -18.16 -4.17
C ALA A 21 -8.43 -18.22 -3.51
N SER A 22 -7.72 -17.08 -3.43
CA SER A 22 -6.40 -16.99 -2.78
C SER A 22 -6.47 -17.38 -1.30
N HIS A 23 -7.47 -16.87 -0.57
CA HIS A 23 -7.68 -17.19 0.84
C HIS A 23 -7.96 -18.69 1.02
N ARG A 24 -8.92 -19.25 0.26
CA ARG A 24 -9.27 -20.67 0.31
C ARG A 24 -8.05 -21.57 0.07
N LEU A 25 -7.28 -21.29 -0.99
CA LEU A 25 -6.11 -22.08 -1.35
C LEU A 25 -5.00 -21.98 -0.30
N LEU A 26 -4.73 -20.79 0.23
CA LEU A 26 -3.68 -20.62 1.26
C LEU A 26 -4.03 -21.37 2.56
N VAL A 27 -5.30 -21.35 2.99
CA VAL A 27 -5.70 -22.11 4.17
C VAL A 27 -5.64 -23.62 3.90
N ARG A 28 -6.21 -24.07 2.77
CA ARG A 28 -6.26 -25.51 2.40
C ARG A 28 -4.90 -26.12 2.17
N ALA A 29 -3.97 -25.39 1.57
CA ALA A 29 -2.62 -25.88 1.34
C ALA A 29 -1.73 -25.79 2.59
N GLY A 30 -2.26 -25.35 3.74
CA GLY A 30 -1.51 -25.25 5.00
C GLY A 30 -0.48 -24.13 5.01
N TYR A 31 -0.74 -23.02 4.29
CA TYR A 31 0.14 -21.85 4.26
C TYR A 31 -0.15 -20.89 5.40
N ILE A 32 -1.43 -20.68 5.74
CA ILE A 32 -1.83 -19.70 6.76
C ILE A 32 -2.87 -20.27 7.71
N ARG A 33 -2.92 -19.73 8.93
CA ARG A 33 -4.00 -19.94 9.90
C ARG A 33 -4.39 -18.63 10.53
N GLN A 34 -5.70 -18.37 10.59
CA GLN A 34 -6.19 -17.19 11.26
C GLN A 34 -6.08 -17.37 12.78
N LEU A 35 -5.47 -16.39 13.45
CA LEU A 35 -5.39 -16.36 14.91
C LEU A 35 -6.56 -15.55 15.49
N THR A 36 -6.90 -14.43 14.84
CA THR A 36 -8.08 -13.61 15.11
C THR A 36 -8.47 -12.83 13.85
N SER A 37 -9.58 -12.08 13.88
CA SER A 37 -10.04 -11.29 12.73
C SER A 37 -8.92 -10.42 12.17
N GLY A 38 -8.55 -10.64 10.91
CA GLY A 38 -7.47 -9.91 10.23
C GLY A 38 -6.04 -10.18 10.72
N VAL A 39 -5.78 -11.23 11.51
CA VAL A 39 -4.42 -11.56 11.99
C VAL A 39 -4.13 -13.04 11.71
N TYR A 40 -3.06 -13.30 10.97
CA TYR A 40 -2.73 -14.62 10.45
C TYR A 40 -1.33 -15.08 10.86
N SER A 41 -1.26 -16.33 11.30
CA SER A 41 -0.01 -17.07 11.41
C SER A 41 0.42 -17.57 10.03
N LEU A 42 1.61 -17.14 9.59
CA LEU A 42 2.24 -17.69 8.38
C LEU A 42 3.00 -18.98 8.73
N LEU A 43 2.50 -20.11 8.23
CA LEU A 43 3.07 -21.43 8.44
C LEU A 43 4.35 -21.62 7.60
N PRO A 44 5.13 -22.70 7.79
CA PRO A 44 6.45 -22.83 7.20
C PRO A 44 6.51 -22.64 5.66
N LEU A 45 5.50 -23.10 4.91
CA LEU A 45 5.43 -22.87 3.46
C LEU A 45 5.21 -21.39 3.10
N ALA A 46 4.30 -20.71 3.79
CA ALA A 46 4.07 -19.28 3.58
C ALA A 46 5.32 -18.47 3.95
N GLN A 47 5.98 -18.81 5.05
CA GLN A 47 7.21 -18.13 5.46
C GLN A 47 8.31 -18.30 4.42
N ARG A 48 8.44 -19.47 3.77
CA ARG A 48 9.39 -19.66 2.68
C ARG A 48 9.08 -18.78 1.46
N VAL A 49 7.81 -18.66 1.08
CA VAL A 49 7.40 -17.77 -0.01
C VAL A 49 7.66 -16.31 0.37
N ARG A 50 7.26 -15.90 1.57
CA ARG A 50 7.51 -14.56 2.12
C ARG A 50 8.99 -14.19 2.04
N LEU A 51 9.88 -15.06 2.51
CA LEU A 51 11.33 -14.81 2.46
C LEU A 51 11.86 -14.65 1.03
N LYS A 52 11.34 -15.42 0.06
CA LYS A 52 11.71 -15.26 -1.37
C LYS A 52 11.26 -13.91 -1.93
N VAL A 53 10.03 -13.50 -1.64
CA VAL A 53 9.49 -12.20 -2.07
C VAL A 53 10.30 -11.06 -1.43
N MET A 54 10.57 -11.15 -0.13
CA MET A 54 11.42 -10.17 0.58
C MET A 54 12.81 -10.07 -0.04
N GLN A 55 13.38 -11.19 -0.48
CA GLN A 55 14.70 -11.19 -1.11
C GLN A 55 14.71 -10.48 -2.46
N ILE A 56 13.70 -10.70 -3.31
CA ILE A 56 13.53 -9.96 -4.57
C ILE A 56 13.43 -8.46 -4.30
N ILE A 57 12.59 -8.07 -3.34
CA ILE A 57 12.40 -6.67 -2.95
C ILE A 57 13.72 -6.06 -2.49
N ARG A 58 14.45 -6.73 -1.59
CA ARG A 58 15.75 -6.29 -1.07
C ARG A 58 16.76 -6.07 -2.19
N GLU A 59 16.86 -7.01 -3.13
CA GLU A 59 17.78 -6.90 -4.26
C GLU A 59 17.50 -5.67 -5.13
N GLU A 60 16.24 -5.40 -5.45
CA GLU A 60 15.88 -4.25 -6.28
C GLU A 60 15.94 -2.91 -5.54
N MET A 61 15.62 -2.89 -4.23
CA MET A 61 15.81 -1.69 -3.40
C MET A 61 17.30 -1.36 -3.24
N ASN A 62 18.15 -2.36 -3.03
CA ASN A 62 19.60 -2.15 -2.92
C ASN A 62 20.19 -1.68 -4.26
N ARG A 63 19.64 -2.11 -5.40
CA ARG A 63 20.09 -1.66 -6.73
C ARG A 63 19.93 -0.16 -6.95
N ILE A 64 18.91 0.46 -6.35
CA ILE A 64 18.70 1.91 -6.43
C ILE A 64 19.45 2.68 -5.33
N GLY A 65 20.32 2.03 -4.56
CA GLY A 65 21.05 2.66 -3.46
C GLY A 65 20.30 2.67 -2.12
N GLY A 66 19.20 1.92 -2.02
CA GLY A 66 18.45 1.75 -0.80
C GLY A 66 19.25 1.07 0.31
N GLN A 67 19.13 1.59 1.52
CA GLN A 67 19.75 1.05 2.73
C GLN A 67 18.66 0.45 3.62
N GLU A 68 18.79 -0.83 3.97
CA GLU A 68 17.79 -1.52 4.78
C GLU A 68 17.97 -1.22 6.27
N TYR A 69 16.91 -0.74 6.90
CA TYR A 69 16.80 -0.40 8.30
C TYR A 69 15.85 -1.38 9.00
N LEU A 70 15.95 -1.42 10.33
CA LEU A 70 14.95 -2.02 11.19
C LEU A 70 14.46 -0.95 12.17
N LEU A 71 13.28 -0.40 11.93
CA LEU A 71 12.69 0.63 12.77
C LEU A 71 11.78 0.02 13.84
N PRO A 72 11.61 0.68 15.01
CA PRO A 72 10.76 0.16 16.07
C PRO A 72 9.30 0.06 15.64
N THR A 73 8.55 -0.87 16.25
CA THR A 73 7.10 -0.98 16.06
C THR A 73 6.32 -0.07 17.00
N ILE A 74 6.84 0.15 18.21
CA ILE A 74 6.18 0.94 19.24
C ILE A 74 6.64 2.39 19.08
N HIS A 75 5.71 3.29 18.79
CA HIS A 75 5.98 4.71 18.58
C HIS A 75 5.41 5.51 19.75
N PRO A 76 6.15 6.47 20.34
CA PRO A 76 5.58 7.42 21.28
C PRO A 76 4.54 8.31 20.58
N ALA A 77 3.45 8.67 21.25
CA ALA A 77 2.40 9.49 20.64
C ALA A 77 2.91 10.88 20.22
N GLU A 78 3.89 11.43 20.92
CA GLU A 78 4.45 12.77 20.69
C GLU A 78 4.93 12.95 19.25
N ILE A 79 5.60 11.95 18.68
CA ILE A 79 6.15 12.05 17.32
C ILE A 79 5.07 12.14 16.24
N TRP A 80 3.90 11.54 16.49
CA TRP A 80 2.72 11.61 15.61
C TRP A 80 1.90 12.88 15.86
N LYS A 81 1.92 13.40 17.08
CA LYS A 81 1.30 14.68 17.43
C LYS A 81 2.05 15.86 16.79
N GLU A 82 3.38 15.78 16.69
CA GLU A 82 4.21 16.77 15.97
C GLU A 82 3.77 16.96 14.51
N THR A 83 3.35 15.90 13.83
CA THR A 83 2.87 15.95 12.43
C THR A 83 1.36 16.13 12.31
N GLY A 84 0.63 16.15 13.42
CA GLY A 84 -0.84 16.14 13.46
C GLY A 84 -1.48 14.82 13.03
N ARG A 85 -0.69 13.83 12.56
CA ARG A 85 -1.21 12.54 12.07
C ARG A 85 -1.74 11.64 13.17
N TRP A 86 -1.42 11.92 14.44
CA TRP A 86 -2.04 11.24 15.58
C TRP A 86 -3.57 11.25 15.48
N ASP A 87 -4.18 12.42 15.25
CA ASP A 87 -5.63 12.56 15.18
C ASP A 87 -6.19 12.19 13.81
N VAL A 88 -5.48 12.54 12.72
CA VAL A 88 -5.90 12.22 11.34
C VAL A 88 -6.04 10.71 11.11
N MET A 89 -5.18 9.89 11.72
CA MET A 89 -5.24 8.44 11.57
C MET A 89 -6.44 7.82 12.30
N GLY A 90 -7.01 8.52 13.29
CA GLY A 90 -8.24 8.14 13.98
C GLY A 90 -8.25 6.69 14.46
N ASP A 91 -9.38 6.02 14.25
CA ASP A 91 -9.63 4.64 14.69
C ASP A 91 -8.79 3.60 13.96
N ASN A 92 -8.17 3.93 12.82
CA ASN A 92 -7.29 2.99 12.12
C ASN A 92 -5.95 2.80 12.85
N MET A 93 -5.61 3.66 13.82
CA MET A 93 -4.38 3.56 14.59
C MET A 93 -4.60 2.76 15.87
N PHE A 94 -3.87 1.67 16.02
CA PHE A 94 -3.76 1.01 17.32
C PHE A 94 -3.04 1.91 18.31
N ARG A 95 -3.77 2.34 19.34
CA ARG A 95 -3.24 3.10 20.47
C ARG A 95 -3.16 2.19 21.69
N LEU A 96 -2.07 2.33 22.43
CA LEU A 96 -1.83 1.60 23.67
C LEU A 96 -1.30 2.57 24.73
N ARG A 97 -1.39 2.15 25.98
CA ARG A 97 -0.85 2.90 27.11
C ARG A 97 0.18 2.05 27.82
N ASP A 98 1.38 2.59 28.01
CA ASP A 98 2.42 1.88 28.74
C ASP A 98 2.11 1.82 30.25
N ARG A 99 2.91 1.06 31.01
CA ARG A 99 2.73 0.93 32.47
C ARG A 99 2.91 2.24 33.26
N LYS A 100 3.55 3.25 32.67
CA LYS A 100 3.73 4.58 33.27
C LYS A 100 2.60 5.54 32.88
N GLY A 101 1.67 5.10 32.04
CA GLY A 101 0.57 5.90 31.57
C GLY A 101 0.88 6.74 30.33
N ALA A 102 1.99 6.50 29.63
CA ALA A 102 2.33 7.18 28.38
C ALA A 102 1.56 6.61 27.20
N ASP A 103 1.07 7.49 26.33
CA ASP A 103 0.38 7.11 25.10
C ASP A 103 1.40 6.65 24.05
N MET A 104 1.15 5.49 23.46
CA MET A 104 1.97 4.93 22.40
C MET A 104 1.06 4.41 21.27
N ALA A 105 1.65 4.16 20.11
CA ALA A 105 0.98 3.51 18.99
C ALA A 105 1.79 2.34 18.45
N LEU A 106 1.10 1.37 17.85
CA LEU A 106 1.75 0.41 16.95
C LEU A 106 1.89 1.07 15.58
N GLY A 107 3.10 1.00 15.01
CA GLY A 107 3.47 1.67 13.77
C GLY A 107 2.60 1.20 12.60
N MET A 108 1.74 2.09 12.12
CA MET A 108 0.98 1.90 10.87
C MET A 108 1.86 2.14 9.64
N THR A 109 2.83 3.03 9.80
CA THR A 109 3.83 3.51 8.84
C THR A 109 4.91 4.29 9.61
N HIS A 110 5.96 4.77 8.93
CA HIS A 110 7.19 5.25 9.56
C HIS A 110 7.71 6.61 9.05
N GLU A 111 6.87 7.46 8.42
CA GLU A 111 7.31 8.80 7.95
C GLU A 111 7.88 9.62 9.10
N GLU A 112 7.17 9.69 10.24
CA GLU A 112 7.56 10.42 11.45
C GLU A 112 8.91 9.95 12.00
N ILE A 113 9.11 8.63 12.01
CA ILE A 113 10.31 8.00 12.57
C ILE A 113 11.52 8.32 11.69
N VAL A 114 11.36 8.19 10.37
CA VAL A 114 12.42 8.52 9.41
C VAL A 114 12.73 10.01 9.43
N ALA A 115 11.71 10.87 9.45
CA ALA A 115 11.89 12.31 9.54
C ALA A 115 12.64 12.71 10.83
N SER A 116 12.34 12.06 11.95
CA SER A 116 13.05 12.29 13.22
C SER A 116 14.53 11.88 13.14
N ILE A 117 14.84 10.73 12.52
CA ILE A 117 16.22 10.30 12.30
C ILE A 117 16.95 11.31 11.38
N ALA A 118 16.33 11.66 10.25
CA ALA A 118 16.89 12.59 9.27
C ALA A 118 17.19 13.95 9.89
N ARG A 119 16.22 14.53 10.63
CA ARG A 119 16.35 15.81 11.34
C ARG A 119 17.56 15.87 12.28
N ASN A 120 17.92 14.75 12.91
CA ASN A 120 19.00 14.70 13.89
C ASN A 120 20.36 14.32 13.27
N ALA A 121 20.37 13.66 12.11
CA ALA A 121 21.58 13.06 11.54
C ALA A 121 22.07 13.73 10.23
N ILE A 122 21.18 14.38 9.47
CA ILE A 122 21.52 15.03 8.20
C ILE A 122 21.68 16.52 8.44
N ASN A 123 22.93 16.98 8.40
CA ASN A 123 23.31 18.38 8.67
C ASN A 123 23.95 19.07 7.45
N SER A 124 24.11 18.36 6.33
CA SER A 124 24.70 18.89 5.10
C SER A 124 24.09 18.26 3.86
N TYR A 125 23.91 19.06 2.80
CA TYR A 125 23.48 18.59 1.47
C TYR A 125 24.41 17.50 0.91
N ARG A 126 25.68 17.43 1.35
CA ARG A 126 26.63 16.41 0.92
C ARG A 126 26.28 15.00 1.38
N GLN A 127 25.40 14.88 2.37
CA GLN A 127 24.87 13.60 2.84
C GLN A 127 23.67 13.14 1.99
N LEU A 128 23.18 13.96 1.07
CA LEU A 128 22.03 13.67 0.21
C LEU A 128 22.49 13.35 -1.23
N PRO A 129 21.74 12.53 -1.99
CA PRO A 129 20.47 11.89 -1.60
C PRO A 129 20.66 10.68 -0.67
N GLN A 130 19.58 10.32 0.02
CA GLN A 130 19.49 9.08 0.80
C GLN A 130 18.23 8.31 0.40
N ILE A 131 18.31 6.98 0.41
CA ILE A 131 17.15 6.09 0.29
C ILE A 131 17.24 5.09 1.43
N TRP A 132 16.29 5.15 2.36
CA TRP A 132 16.19 4.22 3.48
C TRP A 132 14.91 3.41 3.35
N TYR A 133 14.97 2.11 3.58
CA TYR A 133 13.79 1.26 3.53
C TYR A 133 13.83 0.20 4.62
N GLN A 134 12.69 -0.42 4.90
CA GLN A 134 12.63 -1.58 5.77
C GLN A 134 11.61 -2.58 5.23
N ILE A 135 11.73 -3.84 5.61
CA ILE A 135 10.69 -4.84 5.42
C ILE A 135 10.20 -5.30 6.78
N HIS A 136 9.09 -4.73 7.24
CA HIS A 136 8.68 -4.80 8.63
C HIS A 136 7.18 -5.06 8.78
N THR A 137 6.77 -5.56 9.94
CA THR A 137 5.35 -5.71 10.29
C THR A 137 4.72 -4.35 10.59
N LYS A 138 3.51 -4.14 10.08
CA LYS A 138 2.68 -2.95 10.28
C LYS A 138 1.34 -3.35 10.85
N PHE A 139 0.71 -2.40 11.54
CA PHE A 139 -0.56 -2.59 12.21
C PHE A 139 -1.53 -1.52 11.75
N ARG A 140 -2.74 -1.92 11.33
CA ARG A 140 -3.83 -1.01 11.00
C ARG A 140 -5.10 -1.60 11.58
N ASP A 141 -5.84 -0.86 12.39
CA ASP A 141 -7.06 -1.38 13.01
C ASP A 141 -8.24 -1.34 12.02
N GLU A 142 -8.09 -2.13 10.96
CA GLU A 142 -9.06 -2.25 9.90
C GLU A 142 -10.41 -2.73 10.45
N ALA A 143 -11.45 -1.90 10.28
CA ALA A 143 -12.78 -2.15 10.78
C ALA A 143 -13.41 -3.43 10.19
N ARG A 144 -13.06 -3.77 8.93
CA ARG A 144 -13.58 -4.96 8.24
C ARG A 144 -12.47 -5.73 7.51
N PRO A 145 -11.64 -6.50 8.23
CA PRO A 145 -10.65 -7.37 7.61
C PRO A 145 -11.36 -8.45 6.79
N LYS A 146 -10.89 -8.69 5.56
CA LYS A 146 -11.52 -9.66 4.65
C LYS A 146 -10.51 -10.23 3.65
N SER A 147 -10.94 -11.25 2.92
CA SER A 147 -10.19 -11.79 1.79
C SER A 147 -8.79 -12.36 2.12
N GLY A 148 -8.63 -12.95 3.31
CA GLY A 148 -7.37 -13.59 3.70
C GLY A 148 -6.28 -12.57 3.98
N LEU A 149 -5.14 -12.69 3.27
CA LEU A 149 -3.98 -11.78 3.41
C LEU A 149 -4.12 -10.46 2.63
N LEU A 150 -5.22 -10.24 1.90
CA LEU A 150 -5.41 -9.04 1.09
C LEU A 150 -5.76 -7.82 1.95
N ARG A 151 -6.61 -7.98 2.97
CA ARG A 151 -7.02 -6.91 3.88
C ARG A 151 -7.03 -7.39 5.33
N VAL A 152 -6.02 -6.96 6.08
CA VAL A 152 -5.66 -7.49 7.41
C VAL A 152 -5.29 -6.37 8.37
N ARG A 153 -5.25 -6.70 9.67
CA ARG A 153 -4.87 -5.78 10.73
C ARG A 153 -3.38 -5.81 11.06
N GLU A 154 -2.72 -6.93 10.78
CA GLU A 154 -1.28 -7.12 10.92
C GLU A 154 -0.72 -7.67 9.60
N PHE A 155 0.26 -6.98 9.01
CA PHE A 155 0.84 -7.39 7.72
C PHE A 155 2.30 -6.98 7.59
N THR A 156 3.02 -7.64 6.67
CA THR A 156 4.37 -7.22 6.28
C THR A 156 4.28 -6.18 5.19
N MET A 157 4.99 -5.07 5.37
CA MET A 157 5.15 -4.02 4.38
C MET A 157 6.62 -3.80 4.11
N LYS A 158 6.95 -3.51 2.85
CA LYS A 158 8.17 -2.76 2.54
C LYS A 158 7.79 -1.30 2.37
N ASP A 159 8.34 -0.45 3.22
CA ASP A 159 8.23 1.01 3.18
C ASP A 159 9.63 1.59 2.94
N ALA A 160 9.70 2.58 2.05
CA ALA A 160 10.94 3.22 1.60
C ALA A 160 10.74 4.73 1.56
N TYR A 161 11.81 5.45 1.91
CA TYR A 161 11.82 6.89 2.12
C TYR A 161 13.06 7.47 1.44
N SER A 162 12.88 8.34 0.46
CA SER A 162 13.97 9.12 -0.12
C SER A 162 14.06 10.49 0.53
N LEU A 163 15.29 10.98 0.67
CA LEU A 163 15.60 12.32 1.15
C LEU A 163 16.49 12.96 0.09
N ASP A 164 16.01 14.05 -0.48
CA ASP A 164 16.61 14.70 -1.64
C ASP A 164 16.79 16.20 -1.38
N VAL A 165 17.78 16.83 -2.01
CA VAL A 165 18.10 18.25 -1.80
C VAL A 165 17.02 19.16 -2.38
N ASP A 166 16.47 18.78 -3.54
CA ASP A 166 15.53 19.57 -4.31
C ASP A 166 14.52 18.66 -5.04
N ARG A 167 13.61 19.30 -5.78
CA ARG A 167 12.56 18.60 -6.51
C ARG A 167 13.10 17.69 -7.61
N ALA A 168 14.16 18.09 -8.31
CA ALA A 168 14.74 17.28 -9.38
C ALA A 168 15.35 15.99 -8.83
N GLY A 169 15.97 16.06 -7.65
CA GLY A 169 16.42 14.87 -6.91
C GLY A 169 15.25 13.97 -6.53
N LEU A 170 14.17 14.54 -5.99
CA LEU A 170 12.95 13.79 -5.64
C LEU A 170 12.35 13.09 -6.86
N ASP A 171 12.21 13.78 -8.00
CA ASP A 171 11.66 13.21 -9.22
C ASP A 171 12.52 12.04 -9.73
N LYS A 172 13.86 12.17 -9.65
CA LYS A 172 14.78 11.06 -9.95
C LYS A 172 14.58 9.88 -8.99
N SER A 173 14.50 10.15 -7.69
CA SER A 173 14.28 9.12 -6.67
C SER A 173 12.93 8.41 -6.89
N PHE A 174 11.88 9.15 -7.26
CA PHE A 174 10.58 8.60 -7.61
C PHE A 174 10.67 7.67 -8.83
N ASP A 175 11.32 8.10 -9.90
CA ASP A 175 11.52 7.31 -11.12
C ASP A 175 12.33 6.02 -10.85
N ASP A 176 13.35 6.10 -10.01
CA ASP A 176 14.15 4.94 -9.62
C ASP A 176 13.31 3.93 -8.83
N HIS A 177 12.48 4.40 -7.89
CA HIS A 177 11.52 3.54 -7.17
C HIS A 177 10.48 2.94 -8.13
N PHE A 178 9.93 3.72 -9.06
CA PHE A 178 8.96 3.25 -10.04
C PHE A 178 9.54 2.08 -10.87
N LYS A 179 10.75 2.24 -11.42
CA LYS A 179 11.44 1.19 -12.19
C LYS A 179 11.78 -0.03 -11.33
N ALA A 180 12.20 0.18 -10.08
CA ALA A 180 12.45 -0.91 -9.14
C ALA A 180 11.17 -1.71 -8.87
N TYR A 181 10.03 -1.06 -8.63
CA TYR A 181 8.74 -1.72 -8.40
C TYR A 181 8.29 -2.50 -9.63
N CYS A 182 8.39 -1.90 -10.82
CA CYS A 182 8.13 -2.60 -12.09
C CYS A 182 8.95 -3.90 -12.20
N THR A 183 10.23 -3.85 -11.84
CA THR A 183 11.14 -5.01 -11.86
C THR A 183 10.75 -6.03 -10.80
N ILE A 184 10.45 -5.60 -9.56
CA ILE A 184 10.00 -6.47 -8.46
C ILE A 184 8.77 -7.27 -8.88
N PHE A 185 7.71 -6.60 -9.37
CA PHE A 185 6.48 -7.28 -9.76
C PHE A 185 6.70 -8.23 -10.94
N THR A 186 7.52 -7.83 -11.91
CA THR A 186 7.91 -8.70 -13.05
C THR A 186 8.66 -9.95 -12.59
N ARG A 187 9.63 -9.80 -11.67
CA ARG A 187 10.39 -10.93 -11.08
C ARG A 187 9.52 -11.84 -10.22
N CYS A 188 8.47 -11.29 -9.61
CA CYS A 188 7.44 -12.06 -8.91
C CYS A 188 6.44 -12.76 -9.86
N GLY A 189 6.54 -12.53 -11.18
CA GLY A 189 5.65 -13.12 -12.18
C GLY A 189 4.24 -12.51 -12.20
N LEU A 190 4.08 -11.29 -11.68
CA LEU A 190 2.79 -10.62 -11.55
C LEU A 190 2.48 -9.79 -12.79
N LYS A 191 1.21 -9.80 -13.22
CA LYS A 191 0.68 -8.89 -14.24
C LYS A 191 0.08 -7.69 -13.54
N TYR A 192 0.75 -6.55 -13.63
CA TYR A 192 0.37 -5.32 -12.94
C TYR A 192 0.13 -4.18 -13.93
N VAL A 193 -0.59 -3.16 -13.47
CA VAL A 193 -0.83 -1.90 -14.18
C VAL A 193 -0.49 -0.76 -13.23
N PRO A 194 0.52 0.08 -13.53
CA PRO A 194 0.72 1.32 -12.80
C PRO A 194 -0.44 2.28 -13.12
N VAL A 195 -1.01 2.92 -12.11
CA VAL A 195 -2.12 3.87 -12.24
C VAL A 195 -1.86 5.13 -11.44
N GLN A 196 -2.29 6.27 -11.93
CA GLN A 196 -2.30 7.51 -11.14
C GLN A 196 -3.25 7.37 -9.96
N ALA A 197 -2.83 7.83 -8.78
CA ALA A 197 -3.55 7.62 -7.54
C ALA A 197 -3.64 8.90 -6.69
N SER A 198 -4.50 8.86 -5.67
CA SER A 198 -4.56 9.90 -4.65
C SER A 198 -3.41 9.72 -3.65
N SER A 199 -2.88 10.83 -3.12
CA SER A 199 -1.88 10.79 -2.05
C SER A 199 -2.50 10.52 -0.67
N GLY A 200 -3.83 10.63 -0.55
CA GLY A 200 -4.58 10.33 0.67
C GLY A 200 -4.04 11.02 1.93
N SER A 201 -4.05 10.29 3.05
CA SER A 201 -3.57 10.76 4.37
C SER A 201 -2.04 10.77 4.52
N MET A 202 -1.31 10.39 3.46
CA MET A 202 0.15 10.46 3.43
C MET A 202 0.65 11.85 3.01
N GLY A 203 -0.23 12.66 2.38
CA GLY A 203 0.15 13.96 1.80
C GLY A 203 0.99 13.82 0.53
N GLY A 204 1.17 14.93 -0.20
CA GLY A 204 1.93 14.95 -1.46
C GLY A 204 1.08 15.21 -2.70
N SER A 205 1.73 15.47 -3.83
CA SER A 205 1.09 15.92 -5.07
C SER A 205 0.97 14.86 -6.16
N GLU A 206 1.85 13.85 -6.14
CA GLU A 206 1.93 12.80 -7.16
C GLU A 206 1.99 11.44 -6.46
N SER A 207 1.17 10.50 -6.95
CA SER A 207 1.08 9.14 -6.40
C SER A 207 0.81 8.15 -7.53
N THR A 208 1.47 6.99 -7.46
CA THR A 208 1.29 5.88 -8.39
C THR A 208 1.00 4.61 -7.60
N GLU A 209 -0.12 3.97 -7.92
CA GLU A 209 -0.47 2.65 -7.42
C GLU A 209 -0.15 1.57 -8.45
N PHE A 210 0.26 0.39 -7.98
CA PHE A 210 0.53 -0.76 -8.83
C PHE A 210 -0.57 -1.80 -8.62
N MET A 211 -1.50 -1.89 -9.58
CA MET A 211 -2.71 -2.69 -9.44
C MET A 211 -2.61 -4.02 -10.19
N LEU A 212 -3.11 -5.10 -9.58
CA LEU A 212 -3.25 -6.39 -10.23
C LEU A 212 -4.72 -6.62 -10.55
N ARG A 213 -5.04 -6.86 -11.83
CA ARG A 213 -6.42 -7.10 -12.24
C ARG A 213 -6.92 -8.44 -11.69
N THR A 214 -7.95 -8.41 -10.87
CA THR A 214 -8.57 -9.60 -10.26
C THR A 214 -10.07 -9.38 -10.07
N ASP A 215 -10.85 -10.46 -10.07
CA ASP A 215 -12.29 -10.38 -9.77
C ASP A 215 -12.56 -10.24 -8.25
N ALA A 216 -11.52 -10.38 -7.43
CA ALA A 216 -11.55 -10.23 -5.99
C ALA A 216 -11.34 -8.77 -5.52
N ASP A 217 -11.35 -7.80 -6.44
CA ASP A 217 -10.79 -6.47 -6.22
C ASP A 217 -11.59 -5.60 -5.25
N GLU A 218 -10.87 -4.74 -4.54
CA GLU A 218 -11.44 -3.70 -3.68
C GLU A 218 -11.40 -2.31 -4.32
N ASP A 219 -10.54 -2.14 -5.33
CA ASP A 219 -10.37 -0.88 -6.04
C ASP A 219 -10.87 -0.98 -7.49
N HIS A 220 -11.31 0.17 -8.00
CA HIS A 220 -11.69 0.31 -9.39
C HIS A 220 -10.70 1.21 -10.11
N ILE A 221 -10.22 0.77 -11.27
CA ILE A 221 -9.35 1.56 -12.14
C ILE A 221 -10.05 1.96 -13.43
N ALA A 222 -9.86 3.20 -13.85
CA ALA A 222 -10.21 3.66 -15.18
C ALA A 222 -9.02 3.39 -16.11
N VAL A 223 -9.22 2.65 -17.18
CA VAL A 223 -8.20 2.39 -18.21
C VAL A 223 -8.73 2.79 -19.57
N CYS A 224 -8.02 3.68 -20.25
CA CYS A 224 -8.30 4.07 -21.63
C CYS A 224 -7.43 3.26 -22.58
N GLU A 225 -8.02 2.27 -23.25
CA GLU A 225 -7.30 1.42 -24.22
C GLU A 225 -6.78 2.19 -25.43
N LYS A 226 -7.36 3.37 -25.74
CA LYS A 226 -6.96 4.18 -26.91
C LYS A 226 -5.73 5.05 -26.67
N CYS A 227 -5.56 5.60 -25.46
CA CYS A 227 -4.47 6.53 -25.15
C CYS A 227 -3.54 6.05 -24.03
N GLY A 228 -3.79 4.89 -23.43
CA GLY A 228 -2.96 4.32 -22.37
C GLY A 228 -3.12 4.98 -21.00
N TYR A 229 -4.06 5.92 -20.83
CA TYR A 229 -4.35 6.53 -19.54
C TYR A 229 -4.88 5.49 -18.54
N SER A 230 -4.31 5.47 -17.34
CA SER A 230 -4.75 4.62 -16.24
C SER A 230 -4.73 5.38 -14.92
N ALA A 231 -5.84 5.36 -14.19
CA ALA A 231 -5.96 6.00 -12.88
C ALA A 231 -6.89 5.20 -11.96
N ASN A 232 -6.61 5.24 -10.65
CA ASN A 232 -7.59 4.88 -9.66
C ASN A 232 -8.83 5.78 -9.83
N VAL A 233 -10.03 5.23 -9.66
CA VAL A 233 -11.28 5.98 -9.78
C VAL A 233 -11.32 7.22 -8.88
N GLU A 234 -10.65 7.20 -7.73
CA GLU A 234 -10.54 8.35 -6.83
C GLU A 234 -9.72 9.52 -7.41
N ALA A 235 -8.76 9.24 -8.29
CA ALA A 235 -7.87 10.22 -8.92
C ALA A 235 -8.18 10.47 -10.40
N ARG A 236 -9.25 9.86 -10.94
CA ARG A 236 -9.56 9.93 -12.37
C ARG A 236 -9.96 11.34 -12.79
N VAL A 237 -9.47 11.77 -13.95
CA VAL A 237 -9.93 12.99 -14.61
C VAL A 237 -10.67 12.62 -15.89
N SER A 238 -11.85 13.20 -16.09
CA SER A 238 -12.60 13.08 -17.34
C SER A 238 -12.80 14.46 -17.94
N THR A 239 -12.42 14.64 -19.21
CA THR A 239 -12.70 15.87 -19.96
C THR A 239 -14.07 15.76 -20.62
N LEU A 240 -15.02 16.60 -20.20
CA LEU A 240 -16.27 16.77 -20.94
C LEU A 240 -16.00 17.64 -22.17
N LYS A 241 -16.48 17.21 -23.34
CA LYS A 241 -16.59 18.12 -24.49
C LYS A 241 -17.63 19.18 -24.14
N VAL A 242 -17.21 20.44 -24.07
CA VAL A 242 -18.13 21.57 -23.95
C VAL A 242 -18.95 21.63 -25.25
N VAL A 243 -20.24 21.32 -25.15
CA VAL A 243 -21.19 21.55 -26.24
C VAL A 243 -21.71 22.98 -26.08
N ILE A 244 -21.19 23.89 -26.90
CA ILE A 244 -21.75 25.25 -26.98
C ILE A 244 -23.05 25.14 -27.76
N VAL A 245 -24.19 25.24 -27.05
CA VAL A 245 -25.50 25.38 -27.69
C VAL A 245 -25.70 26.87 -27.97
N ILE A 246 -25.55 27.27 -29.23
CA ILE A 246 -25.96 28.60 -29.68
C ILE A 246 -27.47 28.55 -29.85
N ALA A 247 -28.22 29.10 -28.89
CA ALA A 247 -29.66 29.26 -29.02
C ALA A 247 -29.94 30.40 -30.02
N THR A 248 -30.43 30.06 -31.22
CA THR A 248 -31.14 31.03 -32.07
C THR A 248 -32.55 31.19 -31.56
N ALA A 249 -33.07 32.42 -31.58
CA ALA A 249 -34.16 32.95 -30.76
C ALA A 249 -35.58 32.32 -30.91
N ASP A 250 -35.74 31.09 -31.41
CA ASP A 250 -37.08 30.51 -31.60
C ASP A 250 -37.17 28.97 -31.57
N GLN A 251 -36.42 28.29 -30.67
CA GLN A 251 -36.62 26.85 -30.46
C GLN A 251 -36.61 26.45 -28.99
N THR A 252 -37.71 25.83 -28.56
CA THR A 252 -37.86 25.16 -27.27
C THR A 252 -36.90 23.97 -27.20
N LEU A 253 -35.85 24.07 -26.38
CA LEU A 253 -34.90 22.99 -26.10
C LEU A 253 -35.58 21.87 -25.31
N ARG A 254 -35.95 20.77 -25.99
CA ARG A 254 -36.23 19.49 -25.33
C ARG A 254 -34.94 18.71 -25.15
N ILE A 255 -34.37 18.77 -23.96
CA ILE A 255 -33.30 17.86 -23.53
C ILE A 255 -33.92 16.48 -23.32
N ARG A 256 -33.94 15.64 -24.36
CA ARG A 256 -34.18 14.21 -24.18
C ARG A 256 -32.89 13.56 -23.70
N GLY A 257 -32.88 13.06 -22.46
CA GLY A 257 -31.93 12.04 -22.03
C GLY A 257 -30.88 12.43 -20.99
N LEU A 258 -31.12 13.39 -20.10
CA LEU A 258 -30.28 13.59 -18.92
C LEU A 258 -31.07 13.27 -17.65
N ILE A 259 -31.03 12.01 -17.22
CA ILE A 259 -31.38 11.63 -15.84
C ILE A 259 -30.09 11.77 -15.04
N ILE A 260 -29.92 12.89 -14.35
CA ILE A 260 -28.93 13.00 -13.27
C ILE A 260 -29.60 12.41 -12.04
N ARG A 261 -29.31 11.13 -11.74
CA ARG A 261 -29.47 10.60 -10.40
C ARG A 261 -28.19 10.91 -9.64
N THR A 262 -28.26 11.88 -8.74
CA THR A 262 -27.34 12.00 -7.62
C THR A 262 -27.52 10.75 -6.74
N LEU A 263 -26.43 10.01 -6.53
CA LEU A 263 -26.26 9.18 -5.32
C LEU A 263 -25.74 10.10 -4.22
#